data_AF-A0AAV1A344-F1
#
_entry.id   AF-A0AAV1A344-F1
#
_cell.length_a   1.000
_cell.length_b   1.000
_cell.length_c   1.000
_cell.angle_alpha   90.00
_cell.angle_beta   90.00
_cell.angle_gamma   90.00
#
_symmetry.space_group_name_H-M   'P 1'
#
loop_
_entity.id
_entity.type
_entity.pdbx_description
1 polymer ?
#
loop_
_entity_poly.entity_id
_entity_poly.type
_entity_poly.pdbx_seq_one_letter_code
_entity_poly.pdbx_strand_id
1 'polypeptide(L)'
;MNGKIFTITLDNASVNDNMQDHLKTHLRVQGNLMCDGEFFHIRCSAHVLNLIVQEGLKIASEALHKIRESVKYIKGSDGRMLKFKDCFEDARINVSVDLNLMYQPDGIALI
;
A
#
# COMPACT_ATOMS: atom_id res chain seq x y z
N MET A 1 19.91 12.50 29.79
CA MET A 1 19.41 12.33 28.42
C MET A 1 17.98 12.81 28.23
N ASN A 2 17.21 13.04 29.30
CA ASN A 2 15.79 13.34 29.19
C ASN A 2 15.56 14.73 28.56
N GLY A 3 14.78 14.77 27.47
CA GLY A 3 14.33 16.01 26.82
C GLY A 3 15.10 16.45 25.58
N LYS A 4 16.19 15.76 25.18
CA LYS A 4 16.91 16.10 23.95
C LYS A 4 16.27 15.46 22.72
N ILE A 5 16.17 16.22 21.63
CA ILE A 5 15.64 15.80 20.35
C ILE A 5 16.76 15.11 19.55
N PHE A 6 16.48 13.92 19.04
CA PHE A 6 17.39 13.17 18.17
C PHE A 6 17.12 13.45 16.70
N THR A 7 15.88 13.25 16.26
CA THR A 7 15.48 13.34 14.86
C THR A 7 14.07 13.92 14.73
N ILE A 8 13.86 14.64 13.63
CA ILE A 8 12.56 14.98 13.08
C ILE A 8 12.43 14.35 11.68
N THR A 9 11.22 13.90 11.36
CA THR A 9 10.90 13.38 10.03
C THR A 9 9.93 14.33 9.36
N LEU A 10 10.30 14.86 8.20
CA LEU A 10 9.48 15.78 7.41
C LEU A 10 9.20 15.19 6.03
N ASP A 11 8.17 15.65 5.33
CA ASP A 11 7.96 15.29 3.94
C ASP A 11 9.14 15.72 3.06
N ASN A 12 9.37 15.00 1.96
CA ASN A 12 10.47 15.28 1.03
C ASN A 12 10.16 16.50 0.13
N ALA A 13 9.97 17.66 0.75
CA ALA A 13 9.70 18.93 0.10
C ALA A 13 10.84 19.91 0.37
N SER A 14 11.32 20.62 -0.66
CA SER A 14 12.43 21.57 -0.54
C SER A 14 12.13 22.73 0.43
N VAL A 15 10.86 23.07 0.62
CA VAL A 15 10.42 24.07 1.60
C VAL A 15 10.82 23.71 3.04
N ASN A 16 10.97 22.42 3.34
CA ASN A 16 11.34 21.95 4.66
C ASN A 16 12.83 22.10 4.97
N ASP A 17 13.70 22.19 3.95
CA ASP A 17 15.15 22.28 4.14
C ASP A 17 15.52 23.54 4.93
N ASN A 18 14.90 24.69 4.61
CA ASN A 18 15.12 25.93 5.36
C ASN A 18 14.55 25.85 6.78
N MET A 19 13.32 25.35 6.92
CA MET A 19 12.64 25.26 8.22
C MET A 19 13.43 24.40 9.22
N GLN A 20 13.89 23.22 8.78
CA GLN A 20 14.64 22.31 9.64
C GLN A 20 16.01 22.88 10.03
N ASP A 21 16.69 23.63 9.15
CA ASP A 21 17.97 24.28 9.48
C ASP A 21 17.80 25.37 10.56
N HIS A 22 16.76 26.19 10.44
CA HIS A 22 16.42 27.20 11.45
C HIS A 22 16.09 26.54 12.80
N LEU A 23 15.27 25.49 12.79
CA LEU A 23 14.89 24.77 14.01
C LEU A 23 16.10 24.07 14.65
N LYS A 24 16.94 23.40 13.85
CA LYS A 24 18.19 22.77 14.29
C LYS A 24 19.09 23.78 14.98
N THR A 25 19.27 24.95 14.36
CA THR A 25 20.13 26.01 14.92
C THR A 25 19.61 26.48 16.28
N HIS A 26 18.30 26.72 16.40
CA HIS A 26 17.69 27.14 17.65
C HIS A 26 17.84 26.10 18.77
N LEU A 27 17.59 24.82 18.46
CA LEU A 27 17.71 23.73 19.42
C LEU A 27 19.16 23.45 19.81
N ARG A 28 20.13 23.67 18.90
CA ARG A 28 21.56 23.55 19.19
C ARG A 28 22.01 24.59 20.21
N VAL A 29 21.58 25.85 20.05
CA VAL A 29 21.86 26.93 21.02
C VAL A 29 21.31 26.60 22.41
N GLN A 30 20.15 25.94 22.47
CA GLN A 30 19.55 25.49 23.74
C GLN A 30 20.21 24.23 24.33
N GLY A 31 21.15 23.59 23.63
CA GLY A 31 21.75 22.32 24.07
C GLY A 31 20.79 21.12 24.01
N ASN A 32 19.67 21.27 23.30
CA ASN A 32 18.55 20.33 23.25
C ASN A 32 18.68 19.25 22.15
N LEU A 33 19.82 19.18 21.45
CA LEU A 33 20.05 18.17 20.42
C LEU A 33 20.91 17.01 20.94
N MET A 34 20.53 15.79 20.58
CA MET A 34 21.39 14.61 20.66
C MET A 34 22.42 14.64 19.53
N CYS A 35 23.63 14.11 19.79
CA CYS A 35 24.71 14.02 18.80
C CYS A 35 24.99 15.35 18.05
N ASP A 36 24.80 16.48 18.74
CA ASP A 36 24.97 17.82 18.16
C ASP A 36 24.16 18.07 16.86
N GLY A 37 23.06 17.32 16.68
CA GLY A 37 22.17 17.42 15.52
C GLY A 37 22.66 16.72 14.25
N GLU A 38 23.64 15.81 14.33
CA GLU A 38 24.15 15.05 13.18
C GLU A 38 23.02 14.34 12.40
N PHE A 39 22.07 13.73 13.12
CA PHE A 39 20.94 12.98 12.55
C PHE A 39 19.59 13.70 12.69
N PHE A 40 19.60 15.04 12.74
CA PHE A 40 18.42 15.81 13.09
C PHE A 40 17.28 15.70 12.06
N HIS A 41 17.57 15.65 10.76
CA HIS A 41 16.54 15.64 9.72
C HIS A 41 16.59 14.36 8.89
N ILE A 42 15.48 13.64 8.89
CA ILE A 42 15.22 12.51 7.98
C ILE A 42 14.06 12.90 7.06
N ARG A 43 14.23 12.70 5.75
CA ARG A 43 13.16 12.91 4.79
C ARG A 43 12.24 11.69 4.72
N CYS A 44 10.93 11.93 4.70
CA CYS A 44 9.92 10.90 4.59
C CYS A 44 9.82 10.39 3.15
N SER A 45 9.85 9.06 2.99
CA SER A 45 9.69 8.39 1.68
C SER A 45 8.24 8.05 1.32
N ALA A 46 7.25 8.52 2.10
CA ALA A 46 5.85 8.15 1.90
C ALA A 46 5.34 8.44 0.48
N HIS A 47 5.72 9.58 -0.10
CA HIS A 47 5.33 9.93 -1.46
C HIS A 47 5.95 8.97 -2.50
N VAL A 48 7.23 8.63 -2.35
CA VAL A 48 7.93 7.70 -3.25
C VAL A 48 7.32 6.29 -3.13
N LEU A 49 7.07 5.83 -1.91
CA LEU A 49 6.39 4.55 -1.67
C LEU A 49 4.99 4.53 -2.30
N ASN A 50 4.23 5.63 -2.16
CA ASN A 50 2.93 5.75 -2.81
C ASN A 50 3.03 5.64 -4.33
N LEU A 51 3.99 6.31 -4.96
CA LEU A 51 4.21 6.20 -6.41
C LEU A 51 4.56 4.76 -6.83
N ILE A 52 5.47 4.10 -6.12
CA ILE A 52 5.85 2.70 -6.39
C ILE A 52 4.64 1.77 -6.28
N VAL A 53 3.87 1.90 -5.20
CA VAL A 53 2.66 1.09 -4.97
C VAL A 53 1.63 1.35 -6.07
N GLN A 54 1.40 2.61 -6.45
CA GLN A 54 0.46 2.94 -7.52
C GLN A 54 0.87 2.34 -8.87
N GLU A 55 2.15 2.42 -9.25
CA GLU A 55 2.64 1.79 -10.48
C GLU A 55 2.55 0.26 -10.42
N GLY A 56 2.90 -0.35 -9.28
CA GLY A 56 2.74 -1.79 -9.08
C GLY A 56 1.28 -2.24 -9.18
N LEU A 57 0.36 -1.46 -8.61
CA LEU A 57 -1.08 -1.74 -8.67
C LEU A 57 -1.62 -1.59 -10.10
N LYS A 58 -1.10 -0.69 -10.94
CA LYS A 58 -1.51 -0.61 -12.35
C LYS A 58 -1.28 -1.92 -13.09
N ILE A 59 -0.13 -2.56 -12.88
CA ILE A 59 0.21 -3.85 -13.49
C ILE A 59 -0.77 -4.94 -13.01
N ALA A 60 -1.07 -4.97 -11.70
CA ALA A 60 -1.99 -5.94 -11.14
C ALA A 60 -3.46 -5.67 -11.52
N SER A 61 -3.82 -4.41 -11.78
CA SER A 61 -5.21 -3.98 -11.97
C SER A 61 -5.90 -4.68 -13.14
N GLU A 62 -5.20 -4.85 -14.26
CA GLU A 62 -5.77 -5.51 -15.45
C GLU A 62 -6.03 -7.01 -15.18
N ALA A 63 -5.06 -7.69 -14.55
CA ALA A 63 -5.21 -9.10 -14.18
C ALA A 63 -6.36 -9.28 -13.17
N LEU A 64 -6.44 -8.42 -12.15
CA LEU A 64 -7.52 -8.43 -11.17
C LEU A 64 -8.88 -8.16 -11.83
N HIS A 65 -8.95 -7.24 -12.79
CA HIS A 65 -10.18 -6.96 -13.54
C HIS A 65 -10.64 -8.19 -14.33
N LYS A 66 -9.74 -8.85 -15.06
CA LYS A 66 -10.06 -10.09 -15.82
C LYS A 66 -10.51 -11.22 -14.90
N ILE A 67 -9.86 -11.39 -13.75
CA ILE A 67 -10.26 -12.38 -12.74
C ILE A 67 -11.67 -12.06 -12.23
N ARG A 68 -11.94 -10.81 -11.84
CA ARG A 68 -13.26 -10.37 -11.36
C ARG A 68 -14.36 -10.60 -12.38
N GLU A 69 -14.16 -10.23 -13.64
CA GLU A 69 -15.15 -10.46 -14.71
C GLU A 69 -15.38 -11.95 -14.97
N SER A 70 -14.33 -12.78 -14.90
CA SER A 70 -14.46 -14.24 -15.02
C SER A 70 -15.28 -14.84 -13.87
N VAL A 71 -15.00 -14.43 -12.63
CA VAL A 71 -15.76 -14.88 -11.44
C VAL A 71 -17.22 -14.43 -11.52
N LYS A 72 -17.45 -13.17 -11.92
CA LYS A 72 -18.80 -12.62 -12.15
C LYS A 72 -19.56 -13.39 -13.23
N TYR A 73 -18.89 -13.76 -14.32
CA TYR A 73 -19.48 -14.60 -15.35
C TYR A 73 -19.89 -15.98 -14.80
N ILE A 74 -19.00 -16.66 -14.07
CA ILE A 74 -19.29 -17.99 -13.50
C ILE A 74 -20.48 -17.91 -12.51
N LYS A 75 -20.48 -16.89 -11.64
CA LYS A 75 -21.52 -16.67 -10.62
C LYS A 75 -22.86 -16.20 -11.17
N GLY A 76 -22.91 -15.70 -12.40
CA GLY A 76 -24.14 -15.11 -12.93
C GLY A 76 -25.26 -16.10 -13.26
N SER A 77 -25.09 -17.41 -13.06
CA SER A 77 -26.16 -18.41 -13.16
C SER A 77 -25.71 -19.77 -12.62
N ASP A 78 -26.64 -20.54 -12.04
CA ASP A 78 -26.35 -21.89 -11.52
C ASP A 78 -25.83 -22.85 -12.59
N GLY A 79 -26.35 -22.77 -13.82
CA GLY A 79 -25.88 -23.61 -14.93
C GLY A 79 -24.42 -23.36 -15.33
N ARG A 80 -23.93 -22.11 -15.22
CA ARG A 80 -22.51 -21.77 -15.44
C ARG A 80 -21.62 -22.25 -14.29
N MET A 81 -22.11 -22.15 -13.06
CA MET A 81 -21.43 -22.68 -11.89
C MET A 81 -21.29 -24.20 -11.94
N LEU A 82 -22.34 -24.92 -12.37
CA LEU A 82 -22.31 -26.37 -12.50
C LEU A 82 -21.27 -26.81 -13.53
N LYS A 83 -21.32 -26.25 -14.75
CA LYS A 83 -20.32 -26.53 -15.80
C LYS A 83 -18.89 -26.23 -15.35
N PHE A 84 -18.71 -25.14 -14.60
CA PHE A 84 -17.40 -24.80 -14.05
C PHE A 84 -16.90 -25.87 -13.08
N LYS A 85 -17.76 -26.40 -12.19
CA LYS A 85 -17.41 -27.50 -11.28
C LYS A 85 -17.08 -28.80 -12.04
N ASP A 86 -17.88 -29.15 -13.05
CA ASP A 86 -17.64 -30.34 -13.88
C ASP A 86 -16.22 -30.33 -14.49
N CYS A 87 -15.74 -29.16 -14.95
CA CYS A 87 -14.37 -29.03 -15.47
C CYS A 87 -13.27 -29.34 -14.44
N PHE A 88 -13.48 -29.06 -13.15
CA PHE A 88 -12.49 -29.39 -12.10
C PHE A 88 -12.44 -30.89 -11.83
N GLU A 89 -13.60 -31.54 -11.87
CA GLU A 89 -13.70 -33.00 -11.74
C GLU A 89 -12.99 -33.70 -12.91
N ASP A 90 -13.23 -33.24 -14.15
CA ASP A 90 -12.55 -33.73 -15.35
C ASP A 90 -11.04 -33.54 -15.28
N ALA A 91 -10.60 -32.38 -14.78
CA ALA A 91 -9.18 -32.06 -14.62
C ALA A 91 -8.51 -32.78 -13.42
N ARG A 92 -9.29 -33.50 -12.59
CA ARG A 92 -8.84 -34.13 -11.33
C ARG A 92 -8.17 -33.14 -10.36
N ILE A 93 -8.63 -31.89 -10.38
CA ILE A 93 -8.12 -30.83 -9.52
C ILE A 93 -9.00 -30.75 -8.28
N ASN A 94 -8.45 -31.15 -7.13
CA ASN A 94 -9.14 -31.00 -5.84
C ASN A 94 -8.89 -29.61 -5.28
N VAL A 95 -9.83 -28.69 -5.49
CA VAL A 95 -9.78 -27.33 -4.95
C VAL A 95 -11.10 -27.02 -4.26
N SER A 96 -11.04 -26.61 -2.99
CA SER A 96 -12.15 -25.91 -2.34
C SER A 96 -12.22 -24.50 -2.91
N VAL A 97 -13.07 -24.29 -3.92
CA VAL A 97 -13.20 -22.98 -4.58
C VAL A 97 -14.10 -22.09 -3.72
N ASP A 98 -13.51 -21.16 -2.96
CA ASP A 98 -14.24 -20.04 -2.37
C ASP A 98 -14.13 -18.80 -3.26
N LEU A 99 -15.14 -18.60 -4.11
CA LEU A 99 -15.24 -17.46 -5.01
C LEU A 99 -15.76 -16.18 -4.30
N ASN A 100 -16.00 -16.21 -2.99
CA ASN A 100 -16.62 -15.09 -2.26
C ASN A 100 -15.66 -13.94 -1.96
N LEU A 101 -14.35 -14.20 -1.97
CA LEU A 101 -13.33 -13.17 -1.71
C LEU A 101 -13.06 -12.24 -2.91
N MET A 102 -13.69 -12.48 -4.06
CA MET A 102 -13.41 -11.74 -5.31
C MET A 102 -14.64 -11.09 -5.96
N TYR A 103 -15.81 -11.22 -5.35
CA TYR A 103 -17.06 -10.63 -5.85
C TYR A 103 -17.90 -10.08 -4.69
N GLN A 104 -17.99 -8.76 -4.61
CA GLN A 104 -18.96 -8.04 -3.77
C GLN A 104 -20.06 -7.46 -4.69
N PRO A 105 -21.36 -7.73 -4.40
CA PRO A 105 -22.50 -7.23 -5.20
C PRO A 105 -22.54 -5.69 -5.35
N ASP A 106 -21.87 -5.00 -4.43
CA ASP A 106 -21.93 -3.58 -4.13
C ASP A 106 -20.74 -2.78 -4.70
N GLY A 107 -19.82 -3.42 -5.43
CA GLY A 107 -18.83 -2.72 -6.25
C GLY A 107 -17.74 -1.94 -5.50
N ILE A 108 -17.67 -2.04 -4.16
CA ILE A 108 -16.61 -1.41 -3.37
C ILE A 108 -15.37 -2.31 -3.44
N ALA A 109 -14.37 -1.88 -4.22
CA ALA A 109 -13.04 -2.45 -4.14
C ALA A 109 -12.44 -2.09 -2.78
N LEU A 110 -12.14 -3.07 -1.94
CA LEU A 110 -11.28 -2.87 -0.78
C LEU A 110 -9.81 -3.05 -1.22
N ILE A 111 -9.29 -2.06 -1.95
CA ILE A 111 -7.91 -1.57 -1.88
C ILE A 111 -7.94 -0.09 -2.26
#